data_AF-A0A934ULI6-F1
#
_entry.id   AF-A0A934ULI6-F1
#
_cell.length_a   1.000
_cell.length_b   1.000
_cell.length_c   1.000
_cell.angle_alpha   90.00
_cell.angle_beta   90.00
_cell.angle_gamma   90.00
#
_symmetry.space_group_name_H-M   'P 1'
#
loop_
_entity.id
_entity.type
_entity.pdbx_description
1 polymer ?
#
loop_
_entity_poly.entity_id
_entity_poly.type
_entity_poly.pdbx_seq_one_letter_code
_entity_poly.pdbx_strand_id
1 'polypeptide(L)'
;MSKSTDELFKNVISHAKEYGFVFPSSEIYDGLSAVYDYGQNGSELKNNLKTYWWKAMVQMHDNIVGIDSAIFMHPTIWKASGHVDGFSDPMIDNKDSKKRYRADQLLEDKIAKYDEEGKTSEAEELQIEMDNALKAEDLPRLRELIIEHQIKCPISGTANWTDVRQFNLMFSTQMGAVADDADVVYLRPETAQGIFVNYLNVQKSGRMKIPFGIAQIGKAFRNEVIARQFIIRMREFEQMEMQYFVRPGTQREWFDKWKETRLKWHLALGTPAEKYRYHEHTKLAHYADAAFDIEFDFPFGFKEVEGIHSRTDFDLSQHEKFSRKKMQYFDPEVNPETGKPFGNYIPYVIETSIGLDRLFLLTLVNAYEEEDLSTEEKQDSRTVLRLHPCLAPVKAAIFPLTKKDGLPEKAREIMDKLKLDFNLQYEEKDAIGKRYRRQDAIGTPFCITVDHQTLEDNTVTIRHRDTMKQERVAADQLDRIIGDLVSWKNVL
;
A
#
# COMPACT_ATOMS: atom_id res chain seq x y z
N MET A 1 19.86 -16.80 8.32
CA MET A 1 18.41 -16.98 8.56
C MET A 1 17.65 -16.97 7.21
N SER A 2 17.85 -17.93 6.31
CA SER A 2 17.63 -17.63 4.87
C SER A 2 17.04 -18.74 3.97
N LYS A 3 16.40 -19.78 4.51
CA LYS A 3 15.66 -20.76 3.66
C LYS A 3 14.14 -20.71 3.86
N SER A 4 13.67 -20.65 5.11
CA SER A 4 12.25 -20.64 5.43
C SER A 4 11.52 -19.35 4.97
N THR A 5 12.17 -18.19 5.07
CA THR A 5 11.55 -16.90 4.71
C THR A 5 11.46 -16.70 3.19
N ASP A 6 12.48 -17.10 2.43
CA ASP A 6 12.46 -17.08 0.96
C ASP A 6 11.42 -18.03 0.38
N GLU A 7 11.22 -19.17 1.03
CA GLU A 7 10.19 -20.16 0.67
C GLU A 7 8.79 -19.61 0.94
N LEU A 8 8.58 -19.01 2.11
CA LEU A 8 7.32 -18.33 2.45
C LEU A 8 6.93 -17.29 1.39
N PHE A 9 7.86 -16.43 0.96
CA PHE A 9 7.53 -15.41 -0.04
C PHE A 9 7.14 -16.00 -1.40
N LYS A 10 7.85 -17.06 -1.84
CA LYS A 10 7.50 -17.78 -3.07
C LYS A 10 6.11 -18.42 -2.97
N ASN A 11 5.79 -19.01 -1.82
CA ASN A 11 4.49 -19.62 -1.58
C ASN A 11 3.38 -18.55 -1.62
N VAL A 12 3.59 -17.38 -1.01
CA VAL A 12 2.63 -16.26 -1.09
C VAL A 12 2.42 -15.79 -2.53
N ILE A 13 3.49 -15.65 -3.33
CA ILE A 13 3.37 -15.25 -4.75
C ILE A 13 2.60 -16.31 -5.55
N SER A 14 2.95 -17.59 -5.37
CA SER A 14 2.27 -18.69 -6.06
C SER A 14 0.78 -18.73 -5.68
N HIS A 15 0.48 -18.59 -4.39
CA HIS A 15 -0.88 -18.55 -3.87
C HIS A 15 -1.68 -17.37 -4.41
N ALA A 16 -1.08 -16.18 -4.45
CA ALA A 16 -1.73 -14.99 -4.98
C ALA A 16 -2.14 -15.17 -6.44
N LYS A 17 -1.31 -15.86 -7.25
CA LYS A 17 -1.64 -16.20 -8.62
C LYS A 17 -2.71 -17.29 -8.71
N GLU A 18 -2.55 -18.40 -7.99
CA GLU A 18 -3.44 -19.55 -8.07
C GLU A 18 -4.88 -19.21 -7.67
N TYR A 19 -5.05 -18.40 -6.62
CA TYR A 19 -6.36 -18.08 -6.05
C TYR A 19 -6.94 -16.74 -6.51
N GLY A 20 -6.39 -16.13 -7.57
CA GLY A 20 -6.98 -14.96 -8.22
C GLY A 20 -6.87 -13.67 -7.39
N PHE A 21 -5.74 -13.47 -6.72
CA PHE A 21 -5.39 -12.20 -6.09
C PHE A 21 -4.61 -11.30 -7.05
N VAL A 22 -3.48 -11.76 -7.60
CA VAL A 22 -2.59 -10.92 -8.42
C VAL A 22 -2.02 -11.71 -9.59
N PHE A 23 -2.01 -11.10 -10.77
CA PHE A 23 -1.48 -11.64 -12.01
C PHE A 23 -0.47 -10.67 -12.65
N PRO A 24 0.54 -11.15 -13.38
CA PRO A 24 1.31 -10.29 -14.28
C PRO A 24 0.39 -9.62 -15.30
N SER A 25 0.48 -8.30 -15.45
CA SER A 25 -0.32 -7.59 -16.45
C SER A 25 0.03 -8.07 -17.84
N SER A 26 -0.98 -8.31 -18.68
CA SER A 26 -0.79 -8.78 -20.07
C SER A 26 -0.04 -10.12 -20.17
N GLU A 27 -0.27 -11.04 -19.24
CA GLU A 27 0.44 -12.33 -19.15
C GLU A 27 0.47 -13.12 -20.46
N ILE A 28 -0.61 -13.10 -21.26
CA ILE A 28 -0.67 -13.79 -22.57
C ILE A 28 0.26 -13.19 -23.64
N TYR A 29 0.81 -12.01 -23.40
CA TYR A 29 1.77 -11.28 -24.25
C TYR A 29 3.15 -11.19 -23.58
N ASP A 30 3.56 -12.25 -22.87
CA ASP A 30 4.81 -12.34 -22.08
C ASP A 30 4.89 -11.39 -20.87
N GLY A 31 3.79 -10.70 -20.56
CA GLY A 31 3.69 -9.80 -19.42
C GLY A 31 4.37 -8.44 -19.62
N LEU A 32 3.99 -7.47 -18.79
CA LEU A 32 4.66 -6.17 -18.71
C LEU A 32 5.39 -6.03 -17.37
N SER A 33 6.70 -5.80 -17.42
CA SER A 33 7.57 -5.74 -16.23
C SER A 33 7.09 -4.69 -15.21
N ALA A 34 6.98 -5.10 -13.93
CA ALA A 34 6.50 -4.28 -12.81
C ALA A 34 5.08 -3.69 -12.98
N VAL A 35 4.23 -4.35 -13.79
CA VAL A 35 2.81 -4.01 -13.92
C VAL A 35 2.00 -5.28 -13.64
N TYR A 36 0.98 -5.17 -12.81
CA TYR A 36 0.21 -6.31 -12.33
C TYR A 36 -1.29 -6.00 -12.35
N ASP A 37 -2.08 -7.03 -12.60
CA ASP A 37 -3.53 -7.01 -12.55
C ASP A 37 -4.03 -7.68 -11.27
N TYR A 38 -5.09 -7.14 -10.67
CA TYR A 38 -5.73 -7.75 -9.50
C TYR A 38 -6.93 -8.59 -9.95
N GLY A 39 -6.91 -9.89 -9.61
CA GLY A 39 -8.00 -10.82 -9.92
C GLY A 39 -9.24 -10.59 -9.06
N GLN A 40 -10.23 -11.49 -9.14
CA GLN A 40 -11.49 -11.32 -8.42
C GLN A 40 -11.33 -11.18 -6.90
N ASN A 41 -10.46 -11.98 -6.26
CA ASN A 41 -10.24 -11.88 -4.82
C ASN A 41 -9.33 -10.70 -4.47
N GLY A 42 -8.38 -10.38 -5.36
CA GLY A 42 -7.49 -9.24 -5.19
C GLY A 42 -8.22 -7.91 -5.27
N SER A 43 -9.13 -7.76 -6.22
CA SER A 43 -9.97 -6.58 -6.38
C SER A 43 -10.81 -6.32 -5.13
N GLU A 44 -11.46 -7.36 -4.60
CA GLU A 44 -12.27 -7.25 -3.37
C GLU A 44 -11.44 -6.94 -2.13
N LEU A 45 -10.28 -7.60 -1.94
CA LEU A 45 -9.38 -7.26 -0.83
C LEU A 45 -8.87 -5.82 -0.94
N LYS A 46 -8.51 -5.37 -2.15
CA LYS A 46 -8.06 -4.00 -2.40
C LYS A 46 -9.15 -2.98 -2.09
N ASN A 47 -10.40 -3.26 -2.44
CA ASN A 47 -11.55 -2.41 -2.10
C ASN A 47 -11.82 -2.39 -0.59
N ASN A 48 -11.69 -3.53 0.10
CA ASN A 48 -11.82 -3.59 1.56
C ASN A 48 -10.73 -2.77 2.25
N LEU A 49 -9.48 -2.84 1.79
CA LEU A 49 -8.37 -2.05 2.34
C LEU A 49 -8.58 -0.54 2.12
N LYS A 50 -9.04 -0.12 0.92
CA LYS A 50 -9.43 1.28 0.66
C LYS A 50 -10.55 1.73 1.59
N THR A 51 -11.56 0.89 1.79
CA THR A 51 -12.69 1.19 2.68
C THR A 51 -12.23 1.33 4.13
N TYR A 52 -11.36 0.42 4.59
CA TYR A 52 -10.79 0.47 5.94
C TYR A 52 -10.04 1.78 6.18
N TRP A 53 -9.17 2.18 5.24
CA TRP A 53 -8.42 3.42 5.32
C TRP A 53 -9.33 4.65 5.22
N TRP A 54 -10.26 4.68 4.28
CA TRP A 54 -11.16 5.82 4.07
C TRP A 54 -12.06 6.06 5.27
N LYS A 55 -12.59 4.99 5.88
CA LYS A 55 -13.37 5.10 7.11
C LYS A 55 -12.52 5.67 8.24
N ALA A 56 -11.32 5.13 8.46
CA ALA A 56 -10.42 5.58 9.50
C ALA A 56 -10.00 7.04 9.34
N MET A 57 -9.63 7.45 8.13
CA MET A 57 -9.03 8.78 7.88
C MET A 57 -10.06 9.86 7.61
N VAL A 58 -11.17 9.53 6.96
CA VAL A 58 -12.18 10.53 6.55
C VAL A 58 -13.42 10.40 7.40
N GLN A 59 -14.04 9.22 7.48
CA GLN A 59 -15.33 9.07 8.16
C GLN A 59 -15.25 9.29 9.68
N MET A 60 -14.15 8.88 10.31
CA MET A 60 -13.95 8.99 11.77
C MET A 60 -13.41 10.36 12.21
N HIS A 61 -13.17 11.29 11.28
CA HIS A 61 -12.64 12.62 11.58
C HIS A 61 -13.56 13.73 11.06
N ASP A 62 -14.04 14.60 11.96
CA ASP A 62 -14.93 15.71 11.59
C ASP A 62 -14.27 16.77 10.71
N ASN A 63 -12.93 16.81 10.69
CA ASN A 63 -12.14 17.82 9.99
C ASN A 63 -11.27 17.26 8.86
N ILE A 64 -11.61 16.09 8.31
CA ILE A 64 -10.91 15.54 7.14
C ILE A 64 -11.92 15.27 6.04
N VAL A 65 -11.61 15.74 4.83
CA VAL A 65 -12.50 15.60 3.67
C VAL A 65 -11.79 14.92 2.51
N GLY A 66 -12.56 14.21 1.70
CA GLY A 66 -12.05 13.50 0.53
C GLY A 66 -12.08 14.33 -0.75
N ILE A 67 -11.11 14.12 -1.63
CA ILE A 67 -11.16 14.56 -3.03
C ILE A 67 -10.74 13.43 -3.98
N ASP A 68 -11.06 13.60 -5.26
CA ASP A 68 -10.54 12.79 -6.36
C ASP A 68 -10.06 13.71 -7.49
N SER A 69 -8.74 13.93 -7.55
CA SER A 69 -8.11 14.75 -8.57
C SER A 69 -7.78 13.93 -9.82
N ALA A 70 -7.83 14.58 -10.98
CA ALA A 70 -7.36 13.99 -12.23
C ALA A 70 -5.89 13.54 -12.16
N ILE A 71 -5.54 12.56 -12.99
CA ILE A 71 -4.15 12.11 -13.21
C ILE A 71 -3.40 13.11 -14.10
N PHE A 72 -4.03 13.57 -15.17
CA PHE A 72 -3.47 14.59 -16.05
C PHE A 72 -3.57 15.96 -15.38
N MET A 73 -2.40 16.56 -15.14
CA MET A 73 -2.27 17.86 -14.49
C MET A 73 -1.35 18.76 -15.31
N HIS A 74 -1.53 20.07 -15.17
CA HIS A 74 -0.74 21.06 -15.90
C HIS A 74 0.77 20.86 -15.62
N PRO A 75 1.66 20.84 -16.64
CA PRO A 75 3.07 20.46 -16.47
C PRO A 75 3.85 21.31 -15.46
N THR A 76 3.52 22.60 -15.37
CA THR A 76 4.13 23.53 -14.39
C THR A 76 3.95 23.09 -12.94
N ILE A 77 2.94 22.28 -12.62
CA ILE A 77 2.73 21.74 -11.26
C ILE A 77 3.93 20.88 -10.86
N TRP A 78 4.43 20.04 -11.77
CA TRP A 78 5.58 19.17 -11.54
C TRP A 78 6.91 19.94 -11.49
N LYS A 79 6.97 21.11 -12.14
CA LYS A 79 8.11 22.03 -11.99
C LYS A 79 8.07 22.74 -10.65
N ALA A 80 6.89 23.20 -10.22
CA ALA A 80 6.69 23.88 -8.94
C ALA A 80 7.01 22.95 -7.76
N SER A 81 6.58 21.69 -7.83
CA SER A 81 6.87 20.68 -6.80
C SER A 81 8.28 20.11 -6.87
N GLY A 82 9.13 20.58 -7.80
CA GLY A 82 10.50 20.11 -7.97
C GLY A 82 10.65 18.74 -8.64
N HIS A 83 9.55 18.08 -9.03
CA HIS A 83 9.61 16.74 -9.62
C HIS A 83 10.30 16.69 -10.98
N VAL A 84 10.13 17.73 -11.81
CA VAL A 84 10.82 17.80 -13.11
C VAL A 84 12.34 17.87 -12.93
N ASP A 85 12.80 18.56 -11.88
CA ASP A 85 14.22 18.86 -11.67
C ASP A 85 14.94 17.85 -10.78
N GLY A 86 14.24 17.24 -9.82
CA GLY A 86 14.85 16.39 -8.78
C GLY A 86 14.23 15.00 -8.61
N PHE A 87 13.20 14.63 -9.38
CA PHE A 87 12.60 13.28 -9.30
C PHE A 87 13.31 12.30 -10.26
N SER A 88 14.58 12.05 -9.95
CA SER A 88 15.44 11.20 -10.77
C SER A 88 16.29 10.27 -9.93
N ASP A 89 16.50 9.06 -10.43
CA ASP A 89 17.41 8.08 -9.82
C ASP A 89 18.78 8.11 -10.52
N PRO A 90 19.88 7.93 -9.76
CA PRO A 90 21.20 7.74 -10.35
C PRO A 90 21.27 6.36 -11.02
N MET A 91 21.28 6.34 -12.35
CA MET A 91 21.23 5.10 -13.14
C MET A 91 22.60 4.77 -13.77
N ILE A 92 22.96 3.49 -13.72
CA ILE A 92 24.17 2.92 -14.32
C ILE A 92 23.84 1.65 -15.12
N ASP A 93 24.51 1.43 -16.24
CA ASP A 93 24.34 0.24 -17.07
C ASP A 93 25.59 -0.64 -17.03
N ASN A 94 25.40 -1.95 -17.05
CA ASN A 94 26.50 -2.86 -17.35
C ASN A 94 26.57 -3.09 -18.87
N LYS A 95 27.72 -2.79 -19.48
CA LYS A 95 27.89 -2.82 -20.93
C LYS A 95 27.78 -4.22 -21.53
N ASP A 96 28.06 -5.27 -20.75
CA ASP A 96 28.06 -6.65 -21.23
C ASP A 96 26.65 -7.26 -21.18
N SER A 97 25.95 -7.12 -20.04
CA SER A 97 24.58 -7.61 -19.87
C SER A 97 23.51 -6.70 -20.47
N LYS A 98 23.85 -5.42 -20.76
CA LYS A 98 22.93 -4.36 -21.17
C LYS A 98 21.79 -4.09 -20.18
N LYS A 99 21.97 -4.52 -18.92
CA LYS A 99 20.99 -4.32 -17.85
C LYS A 99 21.27 -3.01 -17.14
N ARG A 100 20.19 -2.34 -16.77
CA ARG A 100 20.16 -1.08 -16.03
C ARG A 100 20.03 -1.35 -14.55
N TYR A 101 20.75 -0.57 -13.77
CA TYR A 101 20.74 -0.63 -12.32
C TYR A 101 20.67 0.79 -11.75
N ARG A 102 20.15 0.87 -10.53
CA ARG A 102 20.26 2.04 -9.68
C ARG A 102 21.62 1.99 -8.97
N ALA A 103 22.39 3.07 -9.08
CA ALA A 103 23.75 3.14 -8.56
C ALA A 103 23.76 3.11 -7.02
N ASP A 104 22.83 3.84 -6.40
CA ASP A 104 22.61 3.83 -4.94
C ASP A 104 22.18 2.44 -4.44
N GLN A 105 21.23 1.78 -5.10
CA GLN A 105 20.80 0.44 -4.70
C GLN A 105 21.94 -0.59 -4.75
N LEU A 106 22.83 -0.49 -5.74
CA LEU A 106 24.00 -1.39 -5.81
C LEU A 106 24.91 -1.21 -4.59
N LEU A 107 25.08 0.02 -4.12
CA LEU A 107 25.84 0.35 -2.92
C LEU A 107 25.11 -0.11 -1.65
N GLU A 108 23.80 0.12 -1.53
CA GLU A 108 22.98 -0.39 -0.42
C GLU A 108 23.05 -1.91 -0.30
N ASP A 109 22.89 -2.64 -1.42
CA ASP A 109 22.99 -4.10 -1.45
C ASP A 109 24.38 -4.57 -0.99
N LYS A 110 25.43 -3.76 -1.26
CA LYS A 110 26.80 -4.03 -0.84
C LYS A 110 27.03 -3.74 0.64
N ILE A 111 26.45 -2.67 1.18
CA ILE A 111 26.46 -2.30 2.61
C ILE A 111 25.79 -3.41 3.41
N ALA A 112 24.59 -3.84 3.02
CA ALA A 112 23.88 -4.94 3.65
C ALA A 112 24.71 -6.24 3.66
N LYS A 113 25.44 -6.51 2.56
CA LYS A 113 26.35 -7.65 2.50
C LYS A 113 27.54 -7.51 3.44
N TYR A 114 28.10 -6.31 3.62
CA TYR A 114 29.15 -6.08 4.61
C TYR A 114 28.66 -6.31 6.04
N ASP A 115 27.45 -5.86 6.37
CA ASP A 115 26.83 -6.14 7.67
C ASP A 115 26.64 -7.64 7.91
N GLU A 116 26.16 -8.39 6.90
CA GLU A 116 26.03 -9.85 6.98
C GLU A 116 27.38 -10.57 7.16
N GLU A 117 28.46 -10.00 6.59
CA GLU A 117 29.83 -10.50 6.72
C GLU A 117 30.51 -10.04 8.04
N GLY A 118 29.84 -9.25 8.87
CA GLY A 118 30.39 -8.70 10.12
C GLY A 118 31.40 -7.57 9.92
N LYS A 119 31.42 -6.95 8.73
CA LYS A 119 32.28 -5.82 8.34
C LYS A 119 31.57 -4.49 8.57
N THR A 120 31.18 -4.25 9.82
CA THR A 120 30.37 -3.09 10.20
C THR A 120 31.09 -1.76 9.95
N SER A 121 32.42 -1.72 10.08
CA SER A 121 33.18 -0.48 9.85
C SER A 121 33.15 -0.08 8.37
N GLU A 122 33.34 -1.04 7.47
CA GLU A 122 33.29 -0.81 6.03
C GLU A 122 31.86 -0.53 5.52
N ALA A 123 30.84 -1.11 6.18
CA ALA A 123 29.44 -0.80 5.91
C ALA A 123 29.11 0.65 6.28
N GLU A 124 29.51 1.09 7.49
CA GLU A 124 29.31 2.46 7.96
C GLU A 124 30.06 3.49 7.09
N GLU A 125 31.31 3.21 6.73
CA GLU A 125 32.11 4.10 5.89
C GLU A 125 31.51 4.26 4.48
N LEU A 126 31.12 3.14 3.84
CA LEU A 126 30.47 3.17 2.52
C LEU A 126 29.11 3.89 2.57
N GLN A 127 28.34 3.69 3.64
CA GLN A 127 27.07 4.41 3.83
C GLN A 127 27.31 5.93 3.90
N ILE A 128 28.29 6.38 4.69
CA ILE A 128 28.62 7.80 4.83
C ILE A 128 29.09 8.38 3.48
N GLU A 129 29.96 7.69 2.76
CA GLU A 129 30.47 8.18 1.46
C GLU A 129 29.37 8.25 0.39
N MET A 130 28.51 7.23 0.33
CA MET A 130 27.35 7.22 -0.55
C MET A 130 26.41 8.40 -0.23
N ASP A 131 26.10 8.61 1.05
CA ASP A 131 25.22 9.70 1.48
C ASP A 131 25.78 11.08 1.14
N ASN A 132 27.09 11.26 1.29
CA ASN A 132 27.78 12.50 0.90
C ASN A 132 27.74 12.72 -0.61
N ALA A 133 28.01 11.69 -1.41
CA ALA A 133 27.93 11.76 -2.87
C ALA A 133 26.51 12.10 -3.35
N LEU A 134 25.49 11.45 -2.77
CA LEU A 134 24.08 11.74 -3.08
C LEU A 134 23.62 13.12 -2.62
N LYS A 135 24.20 13.68 -1.54
CA LYS A 135 23.90 15.05 -1.09
C LYS A 135 24.54 16.10 -1.98
N ALA A 136 25.73 15.82 -2.51
CA ALA A 136 26.46 16.69 -3.41
C ALA A 136 26.06 16.54 -4.89
N GLU A 137 25.15 15.61 -5.21
CA GLU A 137 24.79 15.21 -6.58
C GLU A 137 26.02 14.76 -7.41
N ASP A 138 27.03 14.18 -6.75
CA ASP A 138 28.28 13.72 -7.36
C ASP A 138 28.13 12.31 -7.96
N LEU A 139 27.53 12.27 -9.16
CA LEU A 139 27.32 11.02 -9.91
C LEU A 139 28.63 10.28 -10.27
N PRO A 140 29.72 10.97 -10.66
CA PRO A 140 31.04 10.34 -10.81
C PRO A 140 31.49 9.60 -9.55
N ARG A 141 31.36 10.21 -8.36
CA ARG A 141 31.76 9.55 -7.11
C ARG A 141 30.96 8.27 -6.84
N LEU A 142 29.66 8.25 -7.13
CA LEU A 142 28.84 7.02 -7.00
C LEU A 142 29.39 5.88 -7.86
N ARG A 143 29.87 6.19 -9.07
CA ARG A 143 30.51 5.19 -9.93
C ARG A 143 31.84 4.69 -9.35
N GLU A 144 32.66 5.60 -8.84
CA GLU A 144 33.94 5.25 -8.23
C GLU A 144 33.74 4.30 -7.06
N LEU A 145 32.79 4.58 -6.17
CA LEU A 145 32.42 3.71 -5.06
C LEU A 145 32.04 2.29 -5.54
N ILE A 146 31.23 2.19 -6.60
CA ILE A 146 30.85 0.89 -7.18
C ILE A 146 32.08 0.09 -7.64
N ILE A 147 33.09 0.77 -8.19
CA ILE A 147 34.32 0.13 -8.67
C ILE A 147 35.26 -0.21 -7.50
N GLU A 148 35.46 0.71 -6.57
CA GLU A 148 36.31 0.56 -5.37
C GLU A 148 35.87 -0.64 -4.52
N HIS A 149 34.56 -0.77 -4.30
CA HIS A 149 33.97 -1.88 -3.55
C HIS A 149 33.75 -3.15 -4.38
N GLN A 150 34.29 -3.19 -5.61
CA GLN A 150 34.28 -4.33 -6.53
C GLN A 150 32.88 -4.89 -6.79
N ILE A 151 31.89 -4.02 -6.91
CA ILE A 151 30.51 -4.42 -7.17
C ILE A 151 30.40 -4.90 -8.61
N LYS A 152 30.01 -6.16 -8.76
CA LYS A 152 29.85 -6.83 -10.05
C LYS A 152 28.38 -6.93 -10.43
N CYS A 153 28.12 -6.87 -11.72
CA CYS A 153 26.79 -7.09 -12.27
C CYS A 153 26.28 -8.49 -11.85
N PRO A 154 25.09 -8.59 -11.22
CA PRO A 154 24.54 -9.87 -10.76
C PRO A 154 24.30 -10.88 -11.89
N ILE A 155 24.17 -10.41 -13.13
CA ILE A 155 23.83 -11.25 -14.29
C ILE A 155 25.09 -11.67 -15.05
N SER A 156 25.97 -10.73 -15.39
CA SER A 156 27.18 -11.04 -16.19
C SER A 156 28.40 -11.38 -15.35
N GLY A 157 28.41 -11.05 -14.05
CA GLY A 157 29.59 -11.17 -13.19
C GLY A 157 30.72 -10.19 -13.51
N THR A 158 30.50 -9.24 -14.43
CA THR A 158 31.51 -8.24 -14.84
C THR A 158 31.31 -6.91 -14.13
N ALA A 159 32.38 -6.11 -14.02
CA ALA A 159 32.35 -4.75 -13.49
C ALA A 159 32.45 -3.70 -14.60
N ASN A 160 32.00 -4.04 -15.81
CA ASN A 160 32.06 -3.17 -16.99
C ASN A 160 30.89 -2.18 -16.99
N TRP A 161 31.01 -1.14 -16.16
CA TRP A 161 29.96 -0.16 -15.92
C TRP A 161 30.07 1.09 -16.82
N THR A 162 28.94 1.66 -17.22
CA THR A 162 28.88 3.00 -17.83
C THR A 162 29.07 4.10 -16.79
N ASP A 163 29.04 5.35 -17.23
CA ASP A 163 28.89 6.49 -16.32
C ASP A 163 27.48 6.51 -15.70
N VAL A 164 27.39 7.06 -14.49
CA VAL A 164 26.12 7.26 -13.78
C VAL A 164 25.45 8.50 -14.36
N ARG A 165 24.15 8.41 -14.65
CA ARG A 165 23.35 9.51 -15.18
C ARG A 165 22.03 9.63 -14.43
N GLN A 166 21.47 10.83 -14.38
CA GLN A 166 20.11 11.03 -13.87
C GLN A 166 19.08 10.41 -14.82
N PHE A 167 18.14 9.66 -14.25
CA PHE A 167 17.00 9.11 -14.97
C PHE A 167 15.71 9.62 -14.34
N ASN A 168 14.97 10.48 -15.06
CA ASN A 168 13.70 11.00 -14.58
C ASN A 168 12.67 9.87 -14.47
N LEU A 169 12.06 9.75 -13.29
CA LEU A 169 11.12 8.69 -12.97
C LEU A 169 9.68 9.01 -13.37
N MET A 170 9.37 10.20 -13.86
CA MET A 170 8.02 10.51 -14.33
C MET A 170 7.77 9.94 -15.74
N PHE A 171 6.62 9.30 -15.92
CA PHE A 171 6.13 9.00 -17.26
C PHE A 171 5.63 10.29 -17.90
N SER A 172 6.09 10.55 -19.13
CA SER A 172 5.59 11.64 -19.96
C SER A 172 4.78 11.09 -21.13
N THR A 173 3.83 11.89 -21.56
CA THR A 173 3.03 11.72 -22.77
C THR A 173 2.88 13.07 -23.46
N GLN A 174 2.28 13.07 -24.64
CA GLN A 174 2.00 14.26 -25.44
C GLN A 174 0.50 14.53 -25.46
N MET A 175 0.12 15.79 -25.27
CA MET A 175 -1.26 16.26 -25.36
C MET A 175 -1.40 17.18 -26.57
N GLY A 176 -2.14 16.74 -27.59
CA GLY A 176 -2.33 17.48 -28.83
C GLY A 176 -2.65 16.57 -30.02
N ALA A 177 -3.24 17.11 -31.08
CA ALA A 177 -3.59 16.36 -32.29
C ALA A 177 -2.42 16.23 -33.29
N VAL A 178 -1.38 17.05 -33.15
CA VAL A 178 -0.22 17.11 -34.05
C VAL A 178 1.04 16.93 -33.21
N ALA A 179 1.89 15.97 -33.58
CA ALA A 179 3.06 15.56 -32.80
C ALA A 179 4.11 16.68 -32.62
N ASP A 180 4.19 17.63 -33.55
CA ASP A 180 5.22 18.68 -33.55
C ASP A 180 4.89 19.88 -32.63
N ASP A 181 3.63 20.06 -32.25
CA ASP A 181 3.14 21.14 -31.34
C ASP A 181 2.53 20.58 -30.04
N ALA A 182 2.77 19.30 -29.72
CA ALA A 182 2.14 18.66 -28.58
C ALA A 182 2.77 19.09 -27.24
N ASP A 183 1.93 19.55 -26.31
CA ASP A 183 2.36 19.86 -24.94
C ASP A 183 2.75 18.57 -24.21
N VAL A 184 3.94 18.56 -23.60
CA VAL A 184 4.35 17.44 -22.75
C VAL A 184 3.53 17.44 -21.48
N VAL A 185 2.84 16.34 -21.19
CA VAL A 185 2.08 16.13 -19.95
C VAL A 185 2.62 14.89 -19.25
N TYR A 186 2.57 14.87 -17.92
CA TYR A 186 3.08 13.76 -17.12
C TYR A 186 1.93 12.97 -16.49
N LEU A 187 2.16 11.67 -16.31
CA LEU A 187 1.38 10.87 -15.37
C LEU A 187 1.92 11.16 -13.97
N ARG A 188 1.02 11.48 -13.04
CA ARG A 188 1.42 11.89 -11.68
C ARG A 188 2.24 10.80 -10.95
N PRO A 189 3.38 11.13 -10.33
CA PRO A 189 4.19 10.20 -9.54
C PRO A 189 3.73 10.04 -8.08
N GLU A 190 2.78 10.89 -7.66
CA GLU A 190 2.14 10.91 -6.34
C GLU A 190 0.74 11.54 -6.43
N THR A 191 -0.08 11.43 -5.38
CA THR A 191 -1.44 11.99 -5.35
C THR A 191 -1.52 13.35 -4.64
N ALA A 192 -0.54 13.67 -3.79
CA ALA A 192 -0.44 14.89 -2.98
C ALA A 192 -0.61 16.20 -3.77
N GLN A 193 -0.01 16.31 -4.96
CA GLN A 193 -0.12 17.54 -5.77
C GLN A 193 -1.56 17.89 -6.15
N GLY A 194 -2.42 16.88 -6.34
CA GLY A 194 -3.85 17.08 -6.59
C GLY A 194 -4.58 17.76 -5.42
N ILE A 195 -4.14 17.46 -4.20
CA ILE A 195 -4.62 18.06 -2.97
C ILE A 195 -4.15 19.51 -2.86
N PHE A 196 -2.84 19.76 -3.04
CA PHE A 196 -2.28 21.10 -2.87
C PHE A 196 -2.88 22.13 -3.83
N VAL A 197 -3.04 21.78 -5.12
CA VAL A 197 -3.63 22.71 -6.10
C VAL A 197 -5.11 22.97 -5.85
N ASN A 198 -5.80 22.10 -5.11
CA ASN A 198 -7.20 22.25 -4.73
C ASN A 198 -7.41 22.74 -3.29
N TYR A 199 -6.34 23.03 -2.53
CA TYR A 199 -6.40 23.44 -1.13
C TYR A 199 -7.46 24.52 -0.89
N LEU A 200 -7.42 25.62 -1.65
CA LEU A 200 -8.38 26.72 -1.51
C LEU A 200 -9.79 26.36 -1.98
N ASN A 201 -9.93 25.51 -3.00
CA ASN A 201 -11.25 25.09 -3.48
C ASN A 201 -11.96 24.31 -2.38
N VAL A 202 -11.26 23.36 -1.76
CA VAL A 202 -11.77 22.51 -0.68
C VAL A 202 -11.99 23.31 0.60
N GLN A 203 -11.01 24.13 1.00
CA GLN A 203 -11.11 24.98 2.19
C GLN A 203 -12.36 25.88 2.13
N LYS A 204 -12.62 26.51 0.97
CA LYS A 204 -13.76 27.42 0.80
C LYS A 204 -15.09 26.68 0.67
N SER A 205 -15.16 25.66 -0.17
CA SER A 205 -16.42 24.93 -0.42
C SER A 205 -16.85 24.11 0.81
N GLY A 206 -15.90 23.47 1.49
CA GLY A 206 -16.10 22.72 2.72
C GLY A 206 -16.18 23.60 3.98
N ARG A 207 -15.88 24.90 3.88
CA ARG A 207 -15.81 25.84 5.02
C ARG A 207 -14.86 25.36 6.12
N MET A 208 -13.77 24.71 5.71
CA MET A 208 -12.81 24.09 6.62
C MET A 208 -12.02 25.17 7.37
N LYS A 209 -11.73 24.90 8.64
CA LYS A 209 -10.87 25.71 9.51
C LYS A 209 -9.61 24.93 9.84
N ILE A 210 -8.48 25.62 9.95
CA ILE A 210 -7.24 24.99 10.40
C ILE A 210 -7.38 24.60 11.88
N PRO A 211 -6.98 23.39 12.30
CA PRO A 211 -6.41 22.33 11.46
C PRO A 211 -7.47 21.48 10.76
N PHE A 212 -7.20 21.10 9.51
CA PHE A 212 -8.04 20.17 8.75
C PHE A 212 -7.21 19.37 7.74
N GLY A 213 -7.72 18.21 7.33
CA GLY A 213 -7.09 17.34 6.35
C GLY A 213 -7.84 17.26 5.03
N ILE A 214 -7.10 16.96 3.97
CA ILE A 214 -7.66 16.53 2.70
C ILE A 214 -7.04 15.17 2.36
N ALA A 215 -7.88 14.19 2.07
CA ALA A 215 -7.48 12.82 1.75
C ALA A 215 -7.80 12.48 0.29
N GLN A 216 -6.96 11.67 -0.33
CA GLN A 216 -7.18 11.15 -1.69
C GLN A 216 -6.70 9.70 -1.77
N ILE A 217 -7.46 8.90 -2.51
CA ILE A 217 -7.01 7.58 -2.98
C ILE A 217 -6.91 7.65 -4.49
N GLY A 218 -5.81 7.19 -5.07
CA GLY A 218 -5.73 7.11 -6.52
C GLY A 218 -4.44 6.55 -7.06
N LYS A 219 -4.42 6.35 -8.37
CA LYS A 219 -3.24 5.82 -9.08
C LYS A 219 -2.09 6.83 -9.13
N ALA A 220 -0.88 6.33 -9.03
CA ALA A 220 0.37 7.03 -9.26
C ALA A 220 1.30 6.17 -10.12
N PHE A 221 2.21 6.83 -10.84
CA PHE A 221 3.06 6.19 -11.84
C PHE A 221 4.52 6.58 -11.64
N ARG A 222 5.39 5.59 -11.53
CA ARG A 222 6.84 5.80 -11.43
C ARG A 222 7.54 4.90 -12.44
N ASN A 223 8.42 5.46 -13.24
CA ASN A 223 9.17 4.75 -14.28
C ASN A 223 10.34 3.98 -13.65
N GLU A 224 9.98 3.05 -12.77
CA GLU A 224 10.92 2.25 -12.00
C GLU A 224 11.84 1.45 -12.93
N VAL A 225 13.14 1.58 -12.67
CA VAL A 225 14.19 0.97 -13.48
C VAL A 225 14.34 -0.51 -13.14
N ILE A 226 14.18 -0.87 -11.87
CA ILE A 226 14.35 -2.24 -11.36
C ILE A 226 13.01 -2.77 -10.82
N ALA A 227 12.38 -3.66 -11.57
CA ALA A 227 11.25 -4.46 -11.14
C ALA A 227 11.73 -5.65 -10.29
N ARG A 228 11.76 -5.53 -8.96
CA ARG A 228 12.09 -6.62 -8.03
C ARG A 228 11.03 -6.72 -6.94
N GLN A 229 10.94 -7.91 -6.31
CA GLN A 229 10.10 -8.16 -5.14
C GLN A 229 8.59 -7.99 -5.38
N PHE A 230 8.10 -8.56 -6.50
CA PHE A 230 6.67 -8.63 -6.82
C PHE A 230 5.99 -7.25 -6.82
N ILE A 231 4.88 -7.06 -6.09
CA ILE A 231 4.12 -5.80 -6.05
C ILE A 231 4.71 -4.71 -5.12
N ILE A 232 5.90 -4.92 -4.52
CA ILE A 232 6.55 -3.86 -3.72
C ILE A 232 7.04 -2.70 -4.58
N ARG A 233 7.56 -3.00 -5.77
CA ARG A 233 8.08 -2.02 -6.74
C ARG A 233 7.33 -2.15 -8.06
N MET A 234 6.33 -1.30 -8.22
CA MET A 234 5.47 -1.27 -9.39
C MET A 234 5.64 0.05 -10.16
N ARG A 235 5.34 0.01 -11.47
CA ARG A 235 5.32 1.21 -12.30
C ARG A 235 4.00 1.97 -12.26
N GLU A 236 2.93 1.24 -11.97
CA GLU A 236 1.59 1.75 -11.74
C GLU A 236 1.11 1.15 -10.42
N PHE A 237 0.71 1.99 -9.48
CA PHE A 237 0.24 1.58 -8.16
C PHE A 237 -0.78 2.58 -7.63
N GLU A 238 -1.46 2.25 -6.55
CA GLU A 238 -2.40 3.14 -5.87
C GLU A 238 -1.80 3.61 -4.54
N GLN A 239 -1.97 4.90 -4.25
CA GLN A 239 -1.63 5.48 -2.97
C GLN A 239 -2.89 5.99 -2.29
N MET A 240 -2.84 6.01 -0.96
CA MET A 240 -3.83 6.68 -0.13
C MET A 240 -3.06 7.72 0.68
N GLU A 241 -3.29 8.99 0.39
CA GLU A 241 -2.52 10.08 0.98
C GLU A 241 -3.46 11.07 1.67
N MET A 242 -3.03 11.59 2.80
CA MET A 242 -3.73 12.63 3.54
C MET A 242 -2.77 13.76 3.84
N GLN A 243 -3.17 14.97 3.49
CA GLN A 243 -2.43 16.21 3.74
C GLN A 243 -3.17 16.99 4.83
N TYR A 244 -2.57 17.09 6.00
CA TYR A 244 -3.13 17.74 7.18
C TYR A 244 -2.56 19.15 7.33
N PHE A 245 -3.38 20.15 7.09
CA PHE A 245 -3.00 21.55 7.13
C PHE A 245 -3.10 22.08 8.56
N VAL A 246 -1.99 22.58 9.09
CA VAL A 246 -1.84 23.02 10.47
C VAL A 246 -1.28 24.44 10.54
N ARG A 247 -1.42 25.08 11.70
CA ARG A 247 -0.83 26.40 11.94
C ARG A 247 0.70 26.27 12.08
N PRO A 248 1.50 27.15 11.44
CA PRO A 248 2.94 27.17 11.67
C PRO A 248 3.27 27.27 13.17
N GLY A 249 4.23 26.48 13.64
CA GLY A 249 4.60 26.36 15.05
C GLY A 249 3.88 25.22 15.80
N THR A 250 2.83 24.63 15.22
CA THR A 250 2.12 23.47 15.81
C THR A 250 2.47 22.14 15.13
N GLN A 251 3.31 22.16 14.10
CA GLN A 251 3.56 21.00 13.24
C GLN A 251 4.13 19.80 14.00
N ARG A 252 4.97 20.02 15.02
CA ARG A 252 5.57 18.91 15.78
C ARG A 252 4.53 18.14 16.60
N GLU A 253 3.62 18.85 17.25
CA GLU A 253 2.52 18.24 18.01
C GLU A 253 1.64 17.37 17.11
N TRP A 254 1.25 17.90 15.94
CA TRP A 254 0.43 17.17 14.98
C TRP A 254 1.17 16.02 14.33
N PHE A 255 2.46 16.18 14.04
CA PHE A 255 3.33 15.13 13.53
C PHE A 255 3.37 13.92 14.49
N ASP A 256 3.68 14.15 15.77
CA ASP A 256 3.76 13.09 16.76
C ASP A 256 2.39 12.41 16.98
N LYS A 257 1.30 13.19 16.98
CA LYS A 257 -0.07 12.67 17.05
C LYS A 257 -0.43 11.77 15.86
N TRP A 258 -0.14 12.20 14.64
CA TRP A 258 -0.41 11.38 13.45
C TRP A 258 0.47 10.14 13.43
N LYS A 259 1.75 10.26 13.77
CA LYS A 259 2.66 9.12 13.87
C LYS A 259 2.13 8.01 14.77
N GLU A 260 1.66 8.35 15.97
CA GLU A 260 1.04 7.37 16.87
C GLU A 260 -0.29 6.82 16.33
N THR A 261 -1.13 7.70 15.79
CA THR A 261 -2.46 7.33 15.28
C THR A 261 -2.34 6.33 14.13
N ARG A 262 -1.40 6.55 13.22
CA ARG A 262 -1.18 5.69 12.05
C ARG A 262 -0.62 4.33 12.45
N LEU A 263 0.34 4.25 13.37
CA LEU A 263 0.82 2.95 13.87
C LEU A 263 -0.29 2.17 14.60
N LYS A 264 -1.11 2.83 15.43
CA LYS A 264 -2.27 2.19 16.07
C LYS A 264 -3.25 1.60 15.03
N TRP A 265 -3.47 2.31 13.93
CA TRP A 265 -4.32 1.82 12.84
C TRP A 265 -3.75 0.58 12.13
N HIS A 266 -2.44 0.48 11.95
CA HIS A 266 -1.80 -0.73 11.42
C HIS A 266 -1.95 -1.92 12.38
N LEU A 267 -1.75 -1.68 13.68
CA LEU A 267 -1.85 -2.72 14.72
C LEU A 267 -3.29 -3.22 14.96
N ALA A 268 -4.30 -2.40 14.67
CA ALA A 268 -5.70 -2.73 14.93
C ALA A 268 -6.22 -3.97 14.17
N LEU A 269 -5.55 -4.38 13.08
CA LEU A 269 -5.87 -5.60 12.34
C LEU A 269 -5.37 -6.89 13.00
N GLY A 270 -4.68 -6.78 14.15
CA GLY A 270 -4.15 -7.92 14.91
C GLY A 270 -2.75 -8.38 14.49
N THR A 271 -2.07 -7.61 13.65
CA THR A 271 -0.67 -7.86 13.29
C THR A 271 0.23 -7.67 14.53
N PRO A 272 1.16 -8.60 14.83
CA PRO A 272 2.04 -8.50 15.98
C PRO A 272 2.88 -7.21 15.96
N ALA A 273 3.08 -6.58 17.13
CA ALA A 273 3.75 -5.28 17.21
C ALA A 273 5.22 -5.34 16.78
N GLU A 274 5.89 -6.47 17.03
CA GLU A 274 7.27 -6.74 16.63
C GLU A 274 7.49 -6.76 15.11
N LYS A 275 6.41 -6.90 14.32
CA LYS A 275 6.47 -6.83 12.86
C LYS A 275 6.56 -5.41 12.34
N TYR A 276 6.31 -4.41 13.17
CA TYR A 276 6.43 -3.01 12.80
C TYR A 276 7.59 -2.33 13.51
N ARG A 277 8.17 -1.34 12.83
CA ARG A 277 9.08 -0.39 13.45
C ARG A 277 8.94 0.98 12.83
N TYR A 278 9.36 1.99 13.59
CA TYR A 278 9.61 3.32 13.06
C TYR A 278 11.03 3.40 12.53
N HIS A 279 11.19 3.94 11.33
CA HIS A 279 12.48 4.32 10.77
C HIS A 279 12.49 5.85 10.63
N GLU A 280 13.39 6.52 11.36
CA GLU A 280 13.62 7.95 11.21
C GLU A 280 14.55 8.23 10.04
N HIS A 281 14.14 9.12 9.13
CA HIS A 281 15.00 9.53 8.02
C HIS A 281 16.14 10.39 8.52
N THR A 282 17.38 9.92 8.33
CA THR A 282 18.59 10.71 8.61
C THR A 282 18.82 11.81 7.55
N LYS A 283 18.32 11.60 6.33
CA LYS A 283 18.35 12.54 5.22
C LYS A 283 16.94 13.01 4.89
N LEU A 284 16.55 14.13 5.48
CA LEU A 284 15.27 14.77 5.17
C LEU A 284 15.30 15.32 3.73
N ALA A 285 14.17 15.19 3.03
CA ALA A 285 13.95 15.95 1.81
C ALA A 285 14.02 17.46 2.11
N HIS A 286 14.44 18.26 1.13
CA HIS A 286 14.66 19.70 1.32
C HIS A 286 13.45 20.49 1.84
N TYR A 287 12.25 19.90 1.77
CA TYR A 287 10.99 20.47 2.24
C TYR A 287 10.53 19.94 3.61
N ALA A 288 11.18 18.92 4.17
CA ALA A 288 10.73 18.26 5.40
C ALA A 288 11.56 18.67 6.62
N ASP A 289 10.90 18.96 7.74
CA ASP A 289 11.55 19.20 9.05
C ASP A 289 11.45 17.98 10.00
N ALA A 290 10.62 16.99 9.66
CA ALA A 290 10.61 15.66 10.27
C ALA A 290 10.05 14.63 9.27
N ALA A 291 10.62 13.43 9.23
CA ALA A 291 10.17 12.34 8.37
C ALA A 291 10.39 10.99 9.05
N PHE A 292 9.33 10.19 9.13
CA PHE A 292 9.35 8.85 9.69
C PHE A 292 8.60 7.89 8.80
N ASP A 293 9.17 6.72 8.57
CA ASP A 293 8.48 5.62 7.92
C ASP A 293 7.99 4.62 8.98
N ILE A 294 6.78 4.11 8.76
CA ILE A 294 6.33 2.86 9.34
C ILE A 294 6.81 1.77 8.39
N GLU A 295 7.69 0.91 8.88
CA GLU A 295 8.19 -0.25 8.16
C GLU A 295 7.57 -1.53 8.68
N PHE A 296 7.38 -2.50 7.80
CA PHE A 296 6.92 -3.85 8.12
C PHE A 296 7.99 -4.89 7.77
N ASP A 297 8.15 -5.88 8.63
CA ASP A 297 9.06 -7.02 8.47
C ASP A 297 8.51 -8.05 7.47
N PHE A 298 8.76 -7.81 6.18
CA PHE A 298 8.48 -8.76 5.12
C PHE A 298 9.45 -9.95 5.16
N PRO A 299 9.16 -11.06 4.45
CA PRO A 299 10.06 -12.20 4.38
C PRO A 299 11.47 -11.90 3.85
N PHE A 300 11.62 -10.77 3.15
CA PHE A 300 12.87 -10.24 2.59
C PHE A 300 13.36 -8.98 3.35
N GLY A 301 12.93 -8.81 4.59
CA GLY A 301 13.35 -7.75 5.51
C GLY A 301 12.38 -6.56 5.59
N PHE A 302 12.73 -5.61 6.46
CA PHE A 302 11.92 -4.41 6.66
C PHE A 302 11.83 -3.55 5.40
N LYS A 303 10.60 -3.15 5.06
CA LYS A 303 10.32 -2.16 4.03
C LYS A 303 9.22 -1.21 4.48
N GLU A 304 9.33 0.04 4.02
CA GLU A 304 8.34 1.09 4.21
C GLU A 304 6.96 0.67 3.68
N VAL A 305 5.93 0.88 4.49
CA VAL A 305 4.52 0.73 4.09
C VAL A 305 3.74 2.03 4.19
N GLU A 306 4.15 2.94 5.07
CA GLU A 306 3.55 4.26 5.19
C GLU A 306 4.61 5.29 5.61
N GLY A 307 4.72 6.39 4.87
CA GLY A 307 5.55 7.54 5.21
C GLY A 307 4.74 8.63 5.92
N ILE A 308 5.32 9.21 6.97
CA ILE A 308 4.74 10.33 7.72
C ILE A 308 5.75 11.47 7.69
N HIS A 309 5.37 12.59 7.06
CA HIS A 309 6.27 13.71 6.79
C HIS A 309 5.69 15.02 7.31
N SER A 310 6.49 15.84 7.97
CA SER A 310 6.19 17.24 8.23
C SER A 310 6.90 18.08 7.17
N ARG A 311 6.13 18.67 6.26
CA ARG A 311 6.59 19.29 5.00
C ARG A 311 6.63 20.82 5.04
N THR A 312 6.47 21.40 6.23
CA THR A 312 6.37 22.85 6.44
C THR A 312 5.38 23.51 5.47
N ASP A 313 5.66 24.71 4.95
CA ASP A 313 4.82 25.43 3.98
C ASP A 313 5.27 25.25 2.52
N PHE A 314 6.24 24.37 2.25
CA PHE A 314 6.91 24.27 0.96
C PHE A 314 5.93 24.10 -0.20
N ASP A 315 5.05 23.09 -0.13
CA ASP A 315 4.18 22.71 -1.25
C ASP A 315 3.24 23.87 -1.65
N LEU A 316 2.59 24.50 -0.67
CA LEU A 316 1.69 25.62 -0.91
C LEU A 316 2.45 26.88 -1.36
N SER A 317 3.63 27.13 -0.81
CA SER A 317 4.47 28.28 -1.18
C SER A 317 5.01 28.18 -2.60
N GLN A 318 5.42 26.99 -3.03
CA GLN A 318 5.82 26.75 -4.42
C GLN A 318 4.66 26.97 -5.38
N HIS A 319 3.48 26.40 -5.08
CA HIS A 319 2.31 26.62 -5.92
C HIS A 319 1.87 28.09 -5.95
N GLU A 320 1.95 28.82 -4.84
CA GLU A 320 1.70 30.26 -4.80
C GLU A 320 2.66 31.02 -5.74
N LYS A 321 3.97 30.71 -5.66
CA LYS A 321 5.01 31.33 -6.47
C LYS A 321 4.82 31.08 -7.98
N PHE A 322 4.60 29.83 -8.38
CA PHE A 322 4.50 29.45 -9.79
C PHE A 322 3.16 29.80 -10.42
N SER A 323 2.06 29.72 -9.66
CA SER A 323 0.72 30.07 -10.15
C SER A 323 0.40 31.56 -10.05
N ARG A 324 1.14 32.31 -9.22
CA ARG A 324 0.87 33.71 -8.85
C ARG A 324 -0.48 33.92 -8.14
N LYS A 325 -1.08 32.84 -7.62
CA LYS A 325 -2.32 32.89 -6.83
C LYS A 325 -1.97 32.73 -5.36
N LYS A 326 -2.47 33.62 -4.50
CA LYS A 326 -2.28 33.51 -3.05
C LYS A 326 -2.89 32.22 -2.52
N MET A 327 -2.14 31.47 -1.72
CA MET A 327 -2.51 30.20 -1.05
C MET A 327 -2.66 30.36 0.47
N GLN A 328 -2.75 31.59 0.95
CA GLN A 328 -2.82 31.94 2.38
C GLN A 328 -4.21 31.66 3.00
N TYR A 329 -4.20 31.28 4.28
CA TYR A 329 -5.37 31.19 5.15
C TYR A 329 -5.41 32.38 6.12
N PHE A 330 -6.59 32.98 6.29
CA PHE A 330 -6.81 33.99 7.31
C PHE A 330 -7.36 33.34 8.58
N ASP A 331 -6.60 33.40 9.65
CA ASP A 331 -6.96 32.85 10.95
C ASP A 331 -7.47 33.95 11.90
N PRO A 332 -8.77 33.94 12.23
CA PRO A 332 -9.36 34.92 13.14
C PRO A 332 -9.09 34.62 14.62
N GLU A 333 -8.54 33.46 14.97
CA GLU A 333 -8.26 33.11 16.37
C GLU A 333 -7.19 34.04 16.96
N VAL A 334 -7.36 34.40 18.22
CA VAL A 334 -6.46 35.32 18.93
C VAL A 334 -5.25 34.55 19.45
N ASN A 335 -4.06 34.99 19.06
CA ASN A 335 -2.82 34.50 19.62
C ASN A 335 -2.71 34.94 21.10
N PRO A 336 -2.63 34.01 22.06
CA PRO A 336 -2.54 34.34 23.48
C PRO A 336 -1.34 35.22 23.86
N GLU A 337 -0.24 35.12 23.11
CA GLU A 337 0.99 35.87 23.37
C GLU A 337 0.91 37.32 22.89
N THR A 338 0.22 37.57 21.78
CA THR A 338 0.19 38.91 21.15
C THR A 338 -1.14 39.65 21.36
N GLY A 339 -2.19 38.96 21.80
CA GLY A 339 -3.54 39.51 21.96
C GLY A 339 -4.20 39.90 20.64
N LYS A 340 -3.64 39.51 19.49
CA LYS A 340 -4.15 39.81 18.14
C LYS A 340 -4.48 38.52 17.38
N PRO A 341 -5.34 38.58 16.34
CA PRO A 341 -5.55 37.43 15.46
C PRO A 341 -4.24 36.93 14.85
N PHE A 342 -4.12 35.62 14.65
CA PHE A 342 -2.97 35.04 13.95
C PHE A 342 -2.82 35.60 12.52
N GLY A 343 -3.92 36.00 11.88
CA GLY A 343 -3.88 36.72 10.60
C GLY A 343 -3.62 35.80 9.41
N ASN A 344 -3.01 36.33 8.36
CA ASN A 344 -2.75 35.56 7.14
C ASN A 344 -1.43 34.79 7.24
N TYR A 345 -1.46 33.48 6.96
CA TYR A 345 -0.26 32.65 6.82
C TYR A 345 -0.48 31.54 5.80
N ILE A 346 0.61 30.91 5.33
CA ILE A 346 0.55 29.66 4.57
C ILE A 346 0.59 28.50 5.57
N PRO A 347 -0.41 27.61 5.61
CA PRO A 347 -0.41 26.49 6.55
C PRO A 347 0.78 25.56 6.33
N TYR A 348 1.22 24.94 7.42
CA TYR A 348 2.16 23.83 7.33
C TYR A 348 1.42 22.54 7.05
N VAL A 349 2.09 21.56 6.44
CA VAL A 349 1.50 20.29 6.03
C VAL A 349 2.12 19.12 6.78
N ILE A 350 1.28 18.30 7.42
CA ILE A 350 1.65 16.95 7.85
C ILE A 350 1.05 15.96 6.86
N GLU A 351 1.90 15.21 6.20
CA GLU A 351 1.54 14.19 5.23
C GLU A 351 1.54 12.81 5.88
N THR A 352 0.54 12.00 5.55
CA THR A 352 0.60 10.55 5.70
C THR A 352 0.38 9.92 4.33
N SER A 353 1.34 9.14 3.84
CA SER A 353 1.29 8.49 2.52
C SER A 353 1.45 6.99 2.68
N ILE A 354 0.44 6.22 2.29
CA ILE A 354 0.46 4.76 2.32
C ILE A 354 0.32 4.19 0.91
N GLY A 355 1.19 3.23 0.58
CA GLY A 355 1.09 2.44 -0.65
C GLY A 355 0.05 1.33 -0.50
N LEU A 356 -1.07 1.41 -1.20
CA LEU A 356 -2.15 0.42 -1.11
C LEU A 356 -1.68 -0.98 -1.51
N ASP A 357 -0.86 -1.08 -2.56
CA ASP A 357 -0.31 -2.34 -3.05
C ASP A 357 0.69 -2.97 -2.06
N ARG A 358 1.44 -2.14 -1.32
CA ARG A 358 2.33 -2.62 -0.23
C ARG A 358 1.53 -3.10 0.97
N LEU A 359 0.48 -2.36 1.37
CA LEU A 359 -0.44 -2.77 2.42
C LEU A 359 -1.16 -4.08 2.06
N PHE A 360 -1.52 -4.26 0.78
CA PHE A 360 -2.10 -5.49 0.27
C PHE A 360 -1.13 -6.67 0.44
N LEU A 361 0.13 -6.51 0.03
CA LEU A 361 1.12 -7.57 0.21
C LEU A 361 1.38 -7.89 1.67
N LEU A 362 1.51 -6.87 2.52
CA LEU A 362 1.63 -7.02 3.98
C LEU A 362 0.49 -7.87 4.51
N THR A 363 -0.74 -7.55 4.11
CA THR A 363 -1.94 -8.26 4.57
C THR A 363 -1.92 -9.73 4.16
N LEU A 364 -1.51 -10.03 2.92
CA LEU A 364 -1.38 -11.42 2.46
C LEU A 364 -0.27 -12.18 3.19
N VAL A 365 0.91 -11.57 3.32
CA VAL A 365 2.06 -12.18 4.02
C VAL A 365 1.70 -12.50 5.47
N ASN A 366 1.05 -11.56 6.17
CA ASN A 366 0.71 -11.76 7.57
C ASN A 366 -0.42 -12.78 7.77
N ALA A 367 -1.30 -12.95 6.78
CA ALA A 367 -2.40 -13.90 6.84
C ALA A 367 -2.04 -15.32 6.38
N TYR A 368 -0.98 -15.49 5.59
CA TYR A 368 -0.67 -16.77 4.96
C TYR A 368 -0.08 -17.78 5.94
N GLU A 369 -0.74 -18.94 6.05
CA GLU A 369 -0.28 -20.04 6.88
C GLU A 369 -0.52 -21.40 6.19
N GLU A 370 0.47 -22.27 6.29
CA GLU A 370 0.34 -23.70 5.97
C GLU A 370 0.23 -24.49 7.28
N GLU A 371 -0.95 -25.04 7.55
CA GLU A 371 -1.21 -25.85 8.73
C GLU A 371 -1.06 -27.34 8.43
N ASP A 372 -0.27 -28.03 9.23
CA ASP A 372 -0.26 -29.49 9.30
C ASP A 372 -1.43 -29.96 10.19
N LEU A 373 -2.33 -30.75 9.60
CA LEU A 373 -3.50 -31.35 10.24
C LEU A 373 -3.35 -32.87 10.36
N SER A 374 -2.11 -33.36 10.23
CA SER A 374 -1.82 -34.78 10.30
C SER A 374 -2.16 -35.35 11.67
N THR A 375 -2.74 -36.54 11.66
CA THR A 375 -2.96 -37.38 12.83
C THR A 375 -2.06 -38.61 12.70
N GLU A 376 -1.88 -39.39 13.78
CA GLU A 376 -1.10 -40.64 13.73
C GLU A 376 -1.55 -41.60 12.61
N GLU A 377 -2.82 -41.50 12.19
CA GLU A 377 -3.43 -42.37 11.18
C GLU A 377 -3.50 -41.75 9.77
N LYS A 378 -3.36 -40.42 9.63
CA LYS A 378 -3.56 -39.74 8.34
C LYS A 378 -2.72 -38.48 8.24
N GLN A 379 -1.90 -38.41 7.20
CA GLN A 379 -1.23 -37.18 6.80
C GLN A 379 -2.22 -36.23 6.11
N ASP A 380 -2.32 -34.99 6.58
CA ASP A 380 -3.25 -33.98 6.05
C ASP A 380 -2.68 -32.58 6.28
N SER A 381 -2.93 -31.64 5.38
CA SER A 381 -2.52 -30.25 5.54
C SER A 381 -3.52 -29.31 4.86
N ARG A 382 -3.44 -28.03 5.21
CA ARG A 382 -4.16 -26.97 4.50
C ARG A 382 -3.35 -25.71 4.40
N THR A 383 -3.60 -24.97 3.33
CA THR A 383 -3.29 -23.54 3.26
C THR A 383 -4.51 -22.77 3.76
N VAL A 384 -4.29 -21.82 4.67
CA VAL A 384 -5.31 -20.92 5.18
C VAL A 384 -4.82 -19.48 5.11
N LEU A 385 -5.69 -18.57 4.66
CA LEU A 385 -5.46 -17.14 4.80
C LEU A 385 -6.23 -16.62 6.02
N ARG A 386 -5.51 -16.33 7.11
CA ARG A 386 -6.06 -15.75 8.34
C ARG A 386 -6.31 -14.25 8.24
N LEU A 387 -7.00 -13.84 7.17
CA LEU A 387 -7.42 -12.45 6.99
C LEU A 387 -8.35 -12.04 8.13
N HIS A 388 -8.23 -10.80 8.61
CA HIS A 388 -9.24 -10.24 9.50
C HIS A 388 -10.62 -10.30 8.79
N PRO A 389 -11.71 -10.74 9.44
CA PRO A 389 -13.00 -10.94 8.76
C PRO A 389 -13.53 -9.73 7.98
N CYS A 390 -13.29 -8.51 8.49
CA CYS A 390 -13.63 -7.26 7.79
C CYS A 390 -12.93 -7.11 6.44
N LEU A 391 -11.72 -7.67 6.28
CA LEU A 391 -10.92 -7.57 5.06
C LEU A 391 -11.14 -8.73 4.07
N ALA A 392 -11.67 -9.85 4.53
CA ALA A 392 -11.83 -11.04 3.69
C ALA A 392 -12.61 -10.73 2.38
N PRO A 393 -12.12 -11.14 1.19
CA PRO A 393 -12.80 -10.91 -0.08
C PRO A 393 -14.25 -11.39 -0.05
N VAL A 394 -14.45 -12.62 0.40
CA VAL A 394 -15.75 -13.27 0.59
C VAL A 394 -16.02 -13.36 2.08
N LYS A 395 -17.19 -12.89 2.53
CA LYS A 395 -17.56 -12.85 3.95
C LYS A 395 -18.13 -14.19 4.43
N ALA A 396 -18.89 -14.85 3.57
CA ALA A 396 -19.34 -16.21 3.78
C ALA A 396 -19.56 -16.96 2.46
N ALA A 397 -19.35 -18.27 2.49
CA ALA A 397 -19.67 -19.16 1.39
C ALA A 397 -20.84 -20.07 1.75
N ILE A 398 -21.78 -20.28 0.82
CA ILE A 398 -23.00 -21.07 1.04
C ILE A 398 -22.97 -22.32 0.16
N PHE A 399 -23.13 -23.47 0.81
CA PHE A 399 -22.95 -24.79 0.22
C PHE A 399 -24.20 -25.65 0.42
N PRO A 400 -24.87 -26.13 -0.63
CA PRO A 400 -25.80 -27.23 -0.48
C PRO A 400 -25.01 -28.54 -0.26
N LEU A 401 -25.47 -29.40 0.65
CA LEU A 401 -24.80 -30.66 0.96
C LEU A 401 -24.72 -31.54 -0.31
N THR A 402 -25.82 -31.63 -1.05
CA THR A 402 -25.93 -32.35 -2.33
C THR A 402 -26.43 -31.39 -3.43
N LYS A 403 -26.26 -31.78 -4.70
CA LYS A 403 -26.75 -31.02 -5.86
C LYS A 403 -28.22 -31.32 -6.21
N LYS A 404 -28.96 -31.93 -5.30
CA LYS A 404 -30.31 -32.44 -5.54
C LYS A 404 -31.20 -32.09 -4.36
N ASP A 405 -32.43 -32.59 -4.39
CA ASP A 405 -33.33 -32.63 -3.24
C ASP A 405 -33.75 -31.25 -2.74
N GLY A 406 -33.74 -30.21 -3.58
CA GLY A 406 -34.17 -28.86 -3.21
C GLY A 406 -33.15 -28.06 -2.40
N LEU A 407 -31.99 -28.64 -2.04
CA LEU A 407 -30.95 -27.97 -1.26
C LEU A 407 -30.31 -26.79 -2.01
N PRO A 408 -29.99 -26.89 -3.32
CA PRO A 408 -29.49 -25.76 -4.10
C PRO A 408 -30.43 -24.55 -4.07
N GLU A 409 -31.73 -24.78 -4.21
CA GLU A 409 -32.76 -23.74 -4.21
C GLU A 409 -32.83 -23.06 -2.84
N LYS A 410 -32.82 -23.84 -1.75
CA LYS A 410 -32.79 -23.29 -0.39
C LYS A 410 -31.52 -22.49 -0.10
N ALA A 411 -30.37 -22.98 -0.55
CA ALA A 411 -29.10 -22.27 -0.42
C ALA A 411 -29.10 -20.93 -1.16
N ARG A 412 -29.67 -20.88 -2.37
CA ARG A 412 -29.84 -19.63 -3.13
C ARG A 412 -30.83 -18.67 -2.47
N GLU A 413 -31.93 -19.18 -1.92
CA GLU A 413 -32.89 -18.37 -1.15
C GLU A 413 -32.19 -17.66 0.03
N ILE A 414 -31.35 -18.39 0.78
CA ILE A 414 -30.58 -17.82 1.88
C ILE A 414 -29.56 -16.79 1.37
N MET A 415 -28.83 -17.10 0.30
CA MET A 415 -27.88 -16.18 -0.31
C MET A 415 -28.55 -14.89 -0.77
N ASP A 416 -29.73 -14.99 -1.40
CA ASP A 416 -30.46 -13.84 -1.94
C ASP A 416 -30.92 -12.86 -0.86
N LYS A 417 -31.16 -13.34 0.37
CA LYS A 417 -31.47 -12.48 1.53
C LYS A 417 -30.26 -11.72 2.06
N LEU A 418 -29.05 -12.26 1.89
CA LEU A 418 -27.83 -11.75 2.53
C LEU A 418 -26.90 -10.99 1.56
N LYS A 419 -27.05 -11.20 0.24
CA LYS A 419 -26.11 -10.68 -0.78
C LYS A 419 -26.12 -9.15 -0.97
N LEU A 420 -27.10 -8.44 -0.42
CA LEU A 420 -27.10 -6.97 -0.42
C LEU A 420 -26.12 -6.39 0.58
N ASP A 421 -25.94 -7.07 1.72
CA ASP A 421 -25.12 -6.61 2.84
C ASP A 421 -23.72 -7.22 2.84
N PHE A 422 -23.56 -8.41 2.24
CA PHE A 422 -22.32 -9.16 2.26
C PHE A 422 -21.90 -9.65 0.87
N ASN A 423 -20.58 -9.66 0.62
CA ASN A 423 -20.02 -10.38 -0.51
C ASN A 423 -20.00 -11.89 -0.20
N LEU A 424 -20.74 -12.67 -0.96
CA LEU A 424 -21.01 -14.09 -0.70
C LEU A 424 -20.64 -14.94 -1.91
N GLN A 425 -20.25 -16.19 -1.65
CA GLN A 425 -19.99 -17.17 -2.71
C GLN A 425 -20.89 -18.39 -2.59
N TYR A 426 -21.48 -18.82 -3.70
CA TYR A 426 -22.23 -20.08 -3.77
C TYR A 426 -21.36 -21.18 -4.40
N GLU A 427 -21.34 -22.37 -3.79
CA GLU A 427 -20.60 -23.50 -4.34
C GLU A 427 -21.24 -24.87 -4.06
N GLU A 428 -21.54 -25.60 -5.13
CA GLU A 428 -22.16 -26.93 -5.09
C GLU A 428 -21.29 -28.03 -5.72
N LYS A 429 -20.19 -27.66 -6.39
CA LYS A 429 -19.29 -28.60 -7.06
C LYS A 429 -18.35 -29.26 -6.03
N ASP A 430 -18.05 -30.54 -6.25
CA ASP A 430 -17.13 -31.35 -5.46
C ASP A 430 -17.60 -31.63 -4.01
N ALA A 431 -16.86 -32.51 -3.32
CA ALA A 431 -17.13 -32.87 -1.94
C ALA A 431 -16.98 -31.66 -1.01
N ILE A 432 -17.80 -31.61 0.05
CA ILE A 432 -17.86 -30.48 0.99
C ILE A 432 -16.50 -30.12 1.59
N GLY A 433 -15.67 -31.12 1.91
CA GLY A 433 -14.31 -30.90 2.41
C GLY A 433 -13.41 -30.13 1.43
N LYS A 434 -13.53 -30.40 0.12
CA LYS A 434 -12.78 -29.66 -0.91
C LYS A 434 -13.26 -28.22 -1.03
N ARG A 435 -14.55 -27.98 -0.83
CA ARG A 435 -15.14 -26.63 -0.81
C ARG A 435 -14.63 -25.84 0.39
N TYR A 436 -14.61 -26.44 1.59
CA TYR A 436 -13.98 -25.83 2.77
C TYR A 436 -12.51 -25.47 2.54
N ARG A 437 -11.71 -26.38 1.95
CA ARG A 437 -10.29 -26.11 1.66
C ARG A 437 -10.09 -24.92 0.73
N ARG A 438 -10.93 -24.74 -0.30
CA ARG A 438 -10.87 -23.56 -1.20
C ARG A 438 -11.18 -22.28 -0.46
N GLN A 439 -12.19 -22.30 0.41
CA GLN A 439 -12.60 -21.12 1.17
C GLN A 439 -11.57 -20.75 2.25
N ASP A 440 -10.97 -21.74 2.91
CA ASP A 440 -9.85 -21.54 3.84
C ASP A 440 -8.68 -20.85 3.10
N ALA A 441 -8.35 -21.33 1.89
CA ALA A 441 -7.27 -20.79 1.06
C ALA A 441 -7.50 -19.35 0.57
N ILE A 442 -8.74 -18.88 0.43
CA ILE A 442 -9.03 -17.48 0.09
C ILE A 442 -9.39 -16.61 1.30
N GLY A 443 -9.40 -17.21 2.50
CA GLY A 443 -9.59 -16.53 3.77
C GLY A 443 -11.02 -16.21 4.13
N THR A 444 -12.01 -16.90 3.56
CA THR A 444 -13.43 -16.72 3.86
C THR A 444 -13.73 -17.12 5.32
N PRO A 445 -14.24 -16.20 6.17
CA PRO A 445 -14.44 -16.46 7.60
C PRO A 445 -15.45 -17.57 7.89
N PHE A 446 -16.53 -17.63 7.11
CA PHE A 446 -17.64 -18.55 7.33
C PHE A 446 -17.94 -19.42 6.11
N CYS A 447 -18.16 -20.71 6.36
CA CYS A 447 -18.78 -21.60 5.38
C CYS A 447 -20.10 -22.13 5.96
N ILE A 448 -21.20 -21.91 5.24
CA ILE A 448 -22.56 -22.23 5.64
C ILE A 448 -23.03 -23.41 4.82
N THR A 449 -23.42 -24.50 5.49
CA THR A 449 -23.91 -25.71 4.85
C THR A 449 -25.42 -25.84 5.03
N VAL A 450 -26.10 -26.05 3.90
CA VAL A 450 -27.53 -26.33 3.79
C VAL A 450 -27.70 -27.82 3.54
N ASP A 451 -28.32 -28.51 4.49
CA ASP A 451 -28.55 -29.95 4.44
C ASP A 451 -30.03 -30.31 4.55
N HIS A 452 -30.37 -31.59 4.56
CA HIS A 452 -31.77 -32.04 4.59
C HIS A 452 -32.52 -31.52 5.81
N GLN A 453 -31.86 -31.41 6.96
CA GLN A 453 -32.48 -30.86 8.16
C GLN A 453 -32.84 -29.37 7.98
N THR A 454 -32.08 -28.61 7.18
CA THR A 454 -32.43 -27.23 6.84
C THR A 454 -33.81 -27.10 6.18
N LEU A 455 -34.25 -28.10 5.42
CA LEU A 455 -35.59 -28.08 4.80
C LEU A 455 -36.71 -28.34 5.82
N GLU A 456 -36.40 -28.97 6.96
CA GLU A 456 -37.35 -29.32 8.01
C GLU A 456 -37.49 -28.21 9.06
N ASP A 457 -36.37 -27.63 9.52
CA ASP A 457 -36.34 -26.72 10.66
C ASP A 457 -35.73 -25.33 10.37
N ASN A 458 -35.37 -25.05 9.11
CA ASN A 458 -34.72 -23.81 8.67
C ASN A 458 -33.42 -23.48 9.42
N THR A 459 -32.71 -24.49 9.95
CA THR A 459 -31.38 -24.34 10.55
C THR A 459 -30.27 -24.77 9.60
N VAL A 460 -29.12 -24.10 9.67
CA VAL A 460 -27.94 -24.36 8.85
C VAL A 460 -26.72 -24.61 9.72
N THR A 461 -25.70 -25.25 9.16
CA THR A 461 -24.42 -25.45 9.84
C THR A 461 -23.43 -24.38 9.42
N ILE A 462 -22.96 -23.56 10.35
CA ILE A 462 -21.84 -22.63 10.13
C ILE A 462 -20.55 -23.31 10.55
N ARG A 463 -19.53 -23.24 9.68
CA ARG A 463 -18.14 -23.57 10.00
C ARG A 463 -17.30 -22.30 10.06
N HIS A 464 -16.55 -22.14 11.15
CA HIS A 464 -15.58 -21.08 11.34
C HIS A 464 -14.23 -21.46 10.69
N ARG A 465 -13.64 -20.57 9.89
CA ARG A 465 -12.35 -20.79 9.19
C ARG A 465 -11.23 -21.19 10.15
N ASP A 466 -11.04 -20.36 11.17
CA ASP A 466 -9.86 -20.40 12.04
C ASP A 466 -9.87 -21.60 12.98
N THR A 467 -11.00 -21.88 13.62
CA THR A 467 -11.14 -22.97 14.61
C THR A 467 -11.61 -24.28 14.00
N MET A 468 -12.09 -24.25 12.75
CA MET A 468 -12.76 -25.37 12.07
C MET A 468 -14.03 -25.90 12.78
N LYS A 469 -14.46 -25.26 13.88
CA LYS A 469 -15.65 -25.67 14.63
C LYS A 469 -16.90 -25.45 13.80
N GLN A 470 -17.84 -26.37 13.95
CA GLN A 470 -19.15 -26.33 13.30
C GLN A 470 -20.23 -26.17 14.37
N GLU A 471 -21.19 -25.30 14.08
CA GLU A 471 -22.35 -25.07 14.94
C GLU A 471 -23.61 -24.95 14.09
N ARG A 472 -24.74 -25.43 14.63
CA ARG A 472 -26.04 -25.34 13.98
C ARG A 472 -26.78 -24.12 14.51
N VAL A 473 -27.22 -23.25 13.60
CA VAL A 473 -27.91 -21.99 13.91
C VAL A 473 -29.14 -21.82 13.03
N ALA A 474 -30.08 -20.99 13.46
CA ALA A 474 -31.22 -20.63 12.62
C ALA A 474 -30.75 -19.78 11.42
N ALA A 475 -31.25 -20.07 10.22
CA ALA A 475 -30.89 -19.33 9.01
C ALA A 475 -31.20 -17.82 9.13
N ASP A 476 -32.23 -17.46 9.90
CA ASP A 476 -32.63 -16.06 10.13
C ASP A 476 -31.65 -15.29 11.02
N GLN A 477 -30.71 -15.97 11.70
CA GLN A 477 -29.66 -15.34 12.51
C GLN A 477 -28.38 -15.05 11.71
N LEU A 478 -28.27 -15.55 10.48
CA LEU A 478 -27.05 -15.43 9.67
C LEU A 478 -26.63 -13.99 9.43
N ASP A 479 -27.59 -13.10 9.16
CA ASP A 479 -27.33 -11.68 8.94
C ASP A 479 -26.56 -11.05 10.11
N ARG A 480 -27.08 -11.26 11.32
CA ARG A 480 -26.46 -10.77 12.55
C ARG A 480 -25.10 -11.43 12.80
N ILE A 481 -25.01 -12.75 12.69
CA ILE A 481 -23.77 -13.49 13.00
C ILE A 481 -22.63 -13.05 12.07
N ILE A 482 -22.92 -12.96 10.76
CA ILE A 482 -21.94 -12.50 9.78
C ILE A 482 -21.62 -11.03 10.03
N GLY A 483 -22.66 -10.19 10.16
CA GLY A 483 -22.54 -8.74 10.36
C GLY A 483 -21.72 -8.35 11.57
N ASP A 484 -21.92 -9.00 12.71
CA ASP A 484 -21.18 -8.74 13.95
C ASP A 484 -19.68 -9.04 13.77
N LEU A 485 -19.31 -10.14 13.08
CA LEU A 485 -17.91 -10.51 12.90
C LEU A 485 -17.19 -9.64 11.85
N VAL A 486 -17.85 -9.33 10.73
CA VAL A 486 -17.22 -8.58 9.62
C VAL A 486 -17.32 -7.07 9.79
N SER A 487 -17.93 -6.59 10.89
CA SER A 487 -18.13 -5.17 11.16
C SER A 487 -16.82 -4.41 11.32
N TRP A 488 -16.71 -3.26 10.67
CA TRP A 488 -15.59 -2.34 10.87
C TRP A 488 -15.45 -1.84 12.32
N LYS A 489 -16.51 -1.92 13.13
CA LYS A 489 -16.48 -1.58 14.58
C LYS A 489 -15.48 -2.42 15.37
N ASN A 490 -15.07 -3.56 14.83
CA ASN A 490 -14.10 -4.44 15.48
C ASN A 490 -12.66 -3.92 15.36
N VAL A 491 -12.42 -2.94 14.47
CA VAL A 491 -11.06 -2.45 14.14
C VAL A 491 -10.95 -0.92 14.04
N LEU A 492 -12.06 -0.17 14.15
CA LEU A 492 -12.11 1.30 14.06
C LEU A 492 -12.73 1.96 15.28
#